data_AF-A0A383EIG5-F1
#
_entry.id   AF-A0A383EIG5-F1
#
_cell.length_a   1.000
_cell.length_b   1.000
_cell.length_c   1.000
_cell.angle_alpha   90.00
_cell.angle_beta   90.00
_cell.angle_gamma   90.00
#
_symmetry.space_group_name_H-M   'P 1'
#
loop_
_entity.id
_entity.type
_entity.pdbx_description
1 polymer ?
#
loop_
_entity_poly.entity_id
_entity_poly.type
_entity_poly.pdbx_seq_one_letter_code
_entity_poly.pdbx_strand_id
1 'polypeptide(L)'
;SGRIVKDSNGQKVLGMDGKPLRTPGMFKCIQAAGWMYDETTAQVSMNLLDHNVTGLADVTEAIRNESAKHGLNSIAGELVGLVPLQAMLTAGRYYHNESLSMEHMKRSDEVMLVKAAITGLMLDKLEGFDPDISIIEWTLESNLGDQVE
;
A
#
# COMPACT_ATOMS: atom_id res chain seq x y z
N SER A 1 9.92 -12.25 7.45
CA SER A 1 9.93 -12.38 5.98
C SER A 1 11.30 -11.95 5.45
N GLY A 2 11.55 -11.95 4.14
CA GLY A 2 12.84 -11.56 3.54
C GLY A 2 13.35 -12.53 2.48
N ARG A 3 14.46 -12.21 1.81
CA ARG A 3 15.07 -13.08 0.79
C ARG A 3 15.82 -14.22 1.47
N ILE A 4 15.61 -15.47 1.04
CA ILE A 4 16.37 -16.62 1.55
C ILE A 4 17.84 -16.43 1.18
N VAL A 5 18.73 -16.57 2.15
CA VAL A 5 20.17 -16.58 1.93
C VAL A 5 20.55 -17.89 1.24
N LYS A 6 21.26 -17.76 0.11
CA LYS A 6 21.77 -18.89 -0.66
C LYS A 6 23.29 -18.87 -0.67
N ASP A 7 23.91 -20.04 -0.65
CA ASP A 7 25.35 -20.20 -0.82
C ASP A 7 25.78 -20.03 -2.30
N SER A 8 27.07 -20.18 -2.57
CA SER A 8 27.63 -20.09 -3.93
C SER A 8 27.08 -21.12 -4.91
N ASN A 9 26.50 -22.22 -4.40
CA ASN A 9 25.87 -23.28 -5.20
C ASN A 9 24.35 -23.09 -5.33
N GLY A 10 23.80 -22.00 -4.80
CA GLY A 10 22.36 -21.70 -4.84
C GLY A 10 21.53 -22.46 -3.79
N GLN A 11 22.16 -23.19 -2.88
CA GLN A 11 21.48 -23.94 -1.82
C GLN A 11 21.12 -23.03 -0.65
N LYS A 12 20.03 -23.34 0.06
CA LYS A 12 19.56 -22.53 1.20
C LYS A 12 20.53 -22.68 2.35
N VAL A 13 21.02 -21.56 2.88
CA VAL A 13 21.80 -21.56 4.12
C VAL A 13 20.86 -21.69 5.31
N LEU A 14 21.09 -22.68 6.17
CA LEU A 14 20.31 -22.91 7.38
C LEU A 14 21.00 -22.29 8.60
N GLY A 15 20.21 -21.75 9.52
CA GLY A 15 20.66 -21.31 10.83
C GLY A 15 20.82 -22.48 11.80
N MET A 16 21.32 -22.19 13.00
CA MET A 16 21.49 -23.19 14.07
C MET A 16 20.16 -23.81 14.52
N ASP A 17 19.02 -23.15 14.26
CA ASP A 17 17.67 -23.62 14.54
C ASP A 17 17.07 -24.50 13.42
N GLY A 18 17.87 -24.81 12.38
CA GLY A 18 17.44 -25.58 11.21
C GLY A 18 16.56 -24.80 10.22
N LYS A 19 16.29 -23.51 10.46
CA LYS A 19 15.47 -22.68 9.55
C LYS A 19 16.36 -21.96 8.53
N PRO A 20 15.86 -21.71 7.30
CA PRO A 20 16.62 -20.92 6.33
C PRO A 20 16.90 -19.51 6.83
N LEU A 21 18.17 -19.10 6.78
CA LEU A 21 18.57 -17.71 7.02
C LEU A 21 17.93 -16.80 5.97
N ARG A 22 17.56 -15.59 6.38
CA ARG A 22 16.94 -14.60 5.50
C ARG A 22 17.60 -13.25 5.65
N THR A 23 17.81 -12.57 4.52
CA THR A 23 18.11 -11.15 4.48
C THR A 23 16.79 -10.39 4.56
N PRO A 24 16.59 -9.52 5.57
CA PRO A 24 15.38 -8.72 5.68
C PRO A 24 15.25 -7.75 4.50
N GLY A 25 14.01 -7.41 4.14
CA GLY A 25 13.73 -6.33 3.20
C GLY A 25 13.71 -4.96 3.90
N MET A 26 13.36 -3.92 3.14
CA MET A 26 13.28 -2.55 3.63
C MET A 26 12.18 -2.36 4.70
N PHE A 27 11.02 -3.00 4.51
CA PHE A 27 9.86 -2.83 5.36
C PHE A 27 9.53 -4.07 6.19
N LYS A 28 8.88 -3.83 7.33
CA LYS A 28 8.27 -4.88 8.17
C LYS A 28 6.83 -5.10 7.72
N CYS A 29 6.18 -6.13 8.24
CA CYS A 29 4.75 -6.40 8.02
C CYS A 29 4.30 -6.36 6.55
N ILE A 30 5.19 -6.76 5.63
CA ILE A 30 4.89 -6.81 4.20
C ILE A 30 5.40 -8.12 3.60
N GLN A 31 4.68 -8.58 2.59
CA GLN A 31 5.07 -9.67 1.71
C GLN A 31 4.85 -9.19 0.28
N ALA A 32 5.89 -9.21 -0.55
CA ALA A 32 5.82 -8.70 -1.91
C ALA A 32 6.52 -9.62 -2.91
N ALA A 33 6.07 -9.57 -4.15
CA ALA A 33 6.65 -10.24 -5.31
C ALA A 33 6.51 -9.35 -6.55
N GLY A 34 7.35 -9.58 -7.54
CA GLY A 34 7.22 -8.95 -8.86
C GLY A 34 6.60 -9.92 -9.86
N TRP A 35 5.76 -9.41 -10.75
CA TRP A 35 5.28 -10.12 -11.94
C TRP A 35 5.05 -9.15 -13.10
N MET A 36 4.83 -9.69 -14.30
CA MET A 36 4.40 -8.88 -15.44
C MET A 36 2.88 -8.70 -15.38
N TYR A 37 2.42 -7.45 -15.37
CA TYR A 37 0.99 -7.11 -15.51
C TYR A 37 0.57 -7.23 -16.97
N ASP A 38 1.39 -6.73 -17.90
CA ASP A 38 1.26 -6.89 -19.35
C ASP A 38 2.66 -7.01 -20.01
N GLU A 39 2.74 -6.95 -21.36
CA GLU A 39 3.99 -7.08 -22.12
C GLU A 39 5.02 -5.97 -21.83
N THR A 40 4.58 -4.83 -21.34
CA THR A 40 5.37 -3.60 -21.14
C THR A 40 5.42 -3.13 -19.69
N THR A 41 4.53 -3.64 -18.83
CA THR A 41 4.35 -3.18 -17.45
C THR A 41 4.61 -4.31 -16.47
N ALA A 42 5.56 -4.11 -15.56
CA ALA A 42 5.75 -4.96 -14.39
C ALA A 42 5.00 -4.40 -13.17
N GLN A 43 4.53 -5.27 -12.30
CA GLN A 43 3.84 -4.91 -11.05
C GLN A 43 4.63 -5.44 -9.85
N VAL A 44 4.74 -4.61 -8.83
CA VAL A 44 5.14 -5.02 -7.48
C VAL A 44 3.86 -5.33 -6.72
N SER A 45 3.49 -6.61 -6.67
CA SER A 45 2.32 -7.05 -5.92
C SER A 45 2.69 -7.33 -4.47
N MET A 46 1.83 -6.92 -3.55
CA MET A 46 2.12 -7.00 -2.13
C MET A 46 0.88 -7.20 -1.27
N ASN A 47 1.06 -7.93 -0.17
CA ASN A 47 0.18 -7.91 0.98
C ASN A 47 0.81 -7.03 2.06
N LEU A 48 0.12 -5.95 2.42
CA LEU A 48 0.44 -5.11 3.56
C LEU A 48 -0.28 -5.66 4.80
N LEU A 49 0.47 -6.33 5.67
CA LEU A 49 -0.09 -7.11 6.78
C LEU A 49 -0.48 -6.24 7.99
N ASP A 50 0.16 -5.07 8.14
CA ASP A 50 -0.17 -4.10 9.18
C ASP A 50 0.18 -2.69 8.70
N HIS A 51 -0.86 -1.93 8.33
CA HIS A 51 -0.71 -0.57 7.81
C HIS A 51 -0.28 0.45 8.89
N ASN A 52 -0.32 0.08 10.17
CA ASN A 52 0.17 0.94 11.26
C ASN A 52 1.70 0.83 11.43
N VAL A 53 2.28 -0.28 10.97
CA VAL A 53 3.74 -0.51 11.01
C VAL A 53 4.41 -0.08 9.71
N THR A 54 3.72 -0.20 8.58
CA THR A 54 4.24 0.20 7.27
C THR A 54 3.12 0.83 6.48
N GLY A 55 3.25 2.11 6.10
CA GLY A 55 2.19 2.86 5.44
C GLY A 55 2.12 2.62 3.93
N LEU A 56 0.93 2.85 3.36
CA LEU A 56 0.71 2.78 1.90
C LEU A 56 1.60 3.77 1.14
N ALA A 57 1.70 5.01 1.65
CA ALA A 57 2.53 6.05 1.05
C ALA A 57 4.02 5.68 1.10
N ASP A 58 4.53 5.19 2.25
CA ASP A 58 5.94 4.81 2.41
C ASP A 58 6.38 3.77 1.38
N VAL A 59 5.56 2.73 1.18
CA VAL A 59 5.87 1.65 0.24
C VAL A 59 5.75 2.15 -1.20
N THR A 60 4.74 2.96 -1.51
CA THR A 60 4.54 3.53 -2.85
C THR A 60 5.73 4.42 -3.24
N GLU A 61 6.18 5.30 -2.35
CA GLU A 61 7.35 6.14 -2.60
C GLU A 61 8.64 5.35 -2.69
N ALA A 62 8.81 4.30 -1.87
CA ALA A 62 9.98 3.42 -1.99
C ALA A 62 10.01 2.71 -3.35
N ILE A 63 8.86 2.25 -3.86
CA ILE A 63 8.77 1.65 -5.19
C ILE A 63 9.07 2.69 -6.28
N ARG A 64 8.51 3.90 -6.18
CA ARG A 64 8.76 4.98 -7.14
C ARG A 64 10.24 5.38 -7.17
N ASN A 65 10.87 5.48 -6.00
CA ASN A 65 12.29 5.79 -5.88
C ASN A 65 13.17 4.64 -6.41
N GLU A 66 12.81 3.39 -6.15
CA GLU A 66 13.58 2.25 -6.66
C GLU A 66 13.44 2.11 -8.17
N SER A 67 12.24 2.26 -8.74
CA SER A 67 12.02 2.22 -10.19
C SER A 67 12.76 3.35 -10.91
N ALA A 68 12.76 4.56 -10.34
CA ALA A 68 13.48 5.71 -10.89
C ALA A 68 15.00 5.46 -11.00
N LYS A 69 15.61 4.75 -10.05
CA LYS A 69 17.05 4.37 -10.12
C LYS A 69 17.36 3.47 -11.32
N HIS A 70 16.35 2.78 -11.85
CA HIS A 70 16.44 1.94 -13.04
C HIS A 70 15.96 2.65 -14.31
N GLY A 71 15.66 3.95 -14.26
CA GLY A 71 15.12 4.71 -15.40
C GLY A 71 13.68 4.34 -15.75
N LEU A 72 12.95 3.72 -14.82
CA LEU A 72 11.55 3.36 -14.96
C LEU A 72 10.67 4.30 -14.13
N ASN A 73 9.37 4.31 -14.44
CA ASN A 73 8.39 5.11 -13.70
C ASN A 73 7.29 4.20 -13.15
N SER A 74 6.87 4.46 -11.91
CA SER A 74 5.61 3.93 -11.39
C SER A 74 4.46 4.74 -11.97
N ILE A 75 3.57 4.09 -12.71
CA ILE A 75 2.53 4.76 -13.51
C ILE A 75 1.13 4.69 -12.90
N ALA A 76 0.87 3.70 -12.04
CA ALA A 76 -0.40 3.51 -11.39
C ALA A 76 -0.26 2.68 -10.10
N GLY A 77 -1.25 2.80 -9.23
CA GLY A 77 -1.47 1.93 -8.09
C GLY A 77 -2.80 1.21 -8.23
N GLU A 78 -2.89 0.04 -7.60
CA GLU A 78 -4.12 -0.76 -7.54
C GLU A 78 -4.31 -1.20 -6.10
N LEU A 79 -5.54 -1.09 -5.61
CA LEU A 79 -5.94 -1.64 -4.32
C LEU A 79 -6.94 -2.76 -4.57
N VAL A 80 -6.54 -3.98 -4.24
CA VAL A 80 -7.40 -5.16 -4.42
C VAL A 80 -8.21 -5.41 -3.15
N GLY A 81 -9.52 -5.32 -3.26
CA GLY A 81 -10.46 -5.52 -2.14
C GLY A 81 -10.74 -4.23 -1.38
N LEU A 82 -11.03 -4.35 -0.08
CA LEU A 82 -11.37 -3.21 0.77
C LEU A 82 -10.17 -2.72 1.58
N VAL A 83 -10.17 -1.43 1.89
CA VAL A 83 -9.12 -0.77 2.69
C VAL A 83 -9.70 -0.08 3.93
N PRO A 84 -9.02 -0.14 5.10
CA PRO A 84 -9.40 0.67 6.25
C PRO A 84 -9.26 2.17 5.96
N LEU A 85 -10.23 2.98 6.39
CA LEU A 85 -10.21 4.44 6.28
C LEU A 85 -8.92 5.02 6.88
N GLN A 86 -8.50 4.51 8.05
CA GLN A 86 -7.29 5.00 8.72
C GLN A 86 -6.02 4.84 7.87
N ALA A 87 -5.92 3.80 7.04
CA ALA A 87 -4.80 3.60 6.13
C ALA A 87 -4.80 4.68 5.03
N MET A 88 -5.97 4.97 4.46
CA MET A 88 -6.16 6.02 3.47
C MET A 88 -5.90 7.40 4.04
N LEU A 89 -6.41 7.72 5.24
CA LEU A 89 -6.15 9.00 5.90
C LEU A 89 -4.66 9.21 6.16
N THR A 90 -3.95 8.15 6.55
CA THR A 90 -2.50 8.22 6.81
C THR A 90 -1.70 8.49 5.53
N ALA A 91 -2.03 7.81 4.43
CA ALA A 91 -1.44 8.12 3.13
C ALA A 91 -1.84 9.52 2.65
N GLY A 92 -3.09 9.92 2.86
CA GLY A 92 -3.60 11.24 2.54
C GLY A 92 -2.80 12.35 3.20
N ARG A 93 -2.49 12.21 4.50
CA ARG A 93 -1.66 13.19 5.23
C ARG A 93 -0.26 13.32 4.64
N TYR A 94 0.34 12.20 4.23
CA TYR A 94 1.63 12.20 3.57
C TYR A 94 1.60 13.04 2.27
N TYR A 95 0.57 12.86 1.44
CA TYR A 95 0.46 13.54 0.14
C TYR A 95 -0.13 14.95 0.21
N HIS A 96 -0.95 15.24 1.22
CA HIS A 96 -1.56 16.55 1.39
C HIS A 96 -0.55 17.58 1.93
N ASN A 97 0.57 17.13 2.51
CA ASN A 97 1.68 17.97 2.98
C ASN A 97 1.24 19.08 3.97
N GLU A 98 0.16 18.85 4.72
CA GLU A 98 -0.31 19.72 5.80
C GLU A 98 -0.35 18.95 7.13
N SER A 99 0.05 19.62 8.20
CA SER A 99 -0.02 19.11 9.57
C SER A 99 -1.45 19.17 10.12
N LEU A 100 -2.38 18.45 9.49
CA LEU A 100 -3.72 18.28 10.03
C LEU A 100 -3.65 17.38 11.26
N SER A 101 -4.16 17.89 12.38
CA SER A 101 -4.37 17.11 13.59
C SER A 101 -5.42 16.02 13.32
N MET A 102 -5.16 14.81 13.81
CA MET A 102 -6.18 13.74 13.83
C MET A 102 -7.29 14.01 14.85
N GLU A 103 -7.00 14.81 15.88
CA GLU A 103 -7.99 15.18 16.87
C GLU A 103 -8.96 16.21 16.29
N HIS A 104 -10.26 15.92 16.39
CA HIS A 104 -11.38 16.73 15.87
C HIS A 104 -11.48 16.82 14.35
N MET A 105 -11.03 15.78 13.63
CA MET A 105 -11.21 15.68 12.17
C MET A 105 -12.70 15.69 11.81
N LYS A 106 -13.08 16.55 10.86
CA LYS A 106 -14.43 16.57 10.29
C LYS A 106 -14.49 15.67 9.07
N ARG A 107 -15.70 15.25 8.68
CA ARG A 107 -15.90 14.48 7.44
C ARG A 107 -15.33 15.17 6.19
N SER A 108 -15.36 16.50 6.14
CA SER A 108 -14.74 17.27 5.04
C SER A 108 -13.24 17.02 4.93
N ASP A 109 -12.57 16.90 6.08
CA ASP A 109 -11.13 16.68 6.17
C ASP A 109 -10.80 15.24 5.77
N GLU A 110 -11.61 14.26 6.20
CA GLU A 110 -11.49 12.87 5.75
C GLU A 110 -11.60 12.75 4.22
N VAL A 111 -12.64 13.36 3.64
CA VAL A 111 -12.86 13.34 2.18
C VAL A 111 -11.68 13.97 1.44
N MET A 112 -11.16 15.07 1.96
CA MET A 112 -10.00 15.75 1.38
C MET A 112 -8.72 14.88 1.46
N LEU A 113 -8.44 14.29 2.63
CA LEU A 113 -7.29 13.40 2.82
C LEU A 113 -7.41 12.13 1.96
N VAL A 114 -8.59 11.53 1.88
CA VAL A 114 -8.82 10.36 1.01
C VAL A 114 -8.58 10.74 -0.46
N LYS A 115 -9.02 11.91 -0.92
CA LYS A 115 -8.71 12.39 -2.29
C LYS A 115 -7.22 12.57 -2.52
N ALA A 116 -6.49 13.11 -1.54
CA ALA A 116 -5.04 13.23 -1.61
C ALA A 116 -4.37 11.84 -1.66
N ALA A 117 -4.86 10.87 -0.88
CA ALA A 117 -4.38 9.50 -0.89
C ALA A 117 -4.60 8.83 -2.25
N ILE A 118 -5.81 8.91 -2.80
CA ILE A 118 -6.15 8.35 -4.13
C ILE A 118 -5.19 8.90 -5.19
N THR A 119 -4.97 10.21 -5.18
CA THR A 119 -4.09 10.87 -6.16
C THR A 119 -2.63 10.47 -5.97
N GLY A 120 -2.11 10.51 -4.74
CA GLY A 120 -0.69 10.25 -4.47
C GLY A 120 -0.29 8.78 -4.61
N LEU A 121 -1.20 7.88 -4.21
CA LEU A 121 -1.08 6.43 -4.43
C LEU A 121 -1.40 6.02 -5.88
N MET A 122 -1.90 6.93 -6.70
CA MET A 122 -2.24 6.73 -8.11
C MET A 122 -3.32 5.65 -8.32
N LEU A 123 -4.29 5.54 -7.40
CA LEU A 123 -5.37 4.54 -7.45
C LEU A 123 -6.40 4.83 -8.54
N ASP A 124 -6.38 6.03 -9.12
CA ASP A 124 -7.29 6.50 -10.17
C ASP A 124 -6.70 6.39 -11.59
N LYS A 125 -5.57 5.68 -11.75
CA LYS A 125 -4.80 5.66 -13.02
C LYS A 125 -5.03 4.42 -13.89
N LEU A 126 -5.35 3.27 -13.30
CA LEU A 126 -5.76 2.08 -14.07
C LEU A 126 -7.25 2.11 -14.35
N GLU A 127 -8.04 2.32 -13.31
CA GLU A 127 -9.49 2.44 -13.33
C GLU A 127 -9.95 3.50 -12.33
N GLY A 128 -11.24 3.82 -12.33
CA GLY A 128 -11.79 4.74 -11.33
C GLY A 128 -11.77 4.09 -9.94
N PHE A 129 -11.30 4.83 -8.94
CA PHE A 129 -11.38 4.40 -7.54
C PHE A 129 -12.62 5.01 -6.89
N ASP A 130 -13.58 4.16 -6.53
CA ASP A 130 -14.76 4.56 -5.76
C ASP A 130 -14.52 4.31 -4.26
N PRO A 131 -14.28 5.37 -3.47
CA PRO A 131 -13.98 5.22 -2.06
C PRO A 131 -15.18 4.78 -1.22
N ASP A 132 -16.43 5.01 -1.68
CA ASP A 132 -17.63 4.68 -0.91
C ASP A 132 -17.89 3.17 -0.88
N ILE A 133 -17.36 2.41 -1.86
CA ILE A 133 -17.43 0.94 -1.90
C ILE A 133 -16.09 0.24 -1.61
N SER A 134 -14.99 0.99 -1.61
CA SER A 134 -13.63 0.45 -1.43
C SER A 134 -13.09 0.69 -0.03
N ILE A 135 -13.56 1.72 0.68
CA ILE A 135 -13.18 1.99 2.07
C ILE A 135 -14.18 1.31 3.01
N ILE A 136 -13.69 0.46 3.90
CA ILE A 136 -14.52 -0.40 4.77
C ILE A 136 -15.55 0.44 5.54
N GLU A 137 -15.11 1.48 6.23
CA GLU A 137 -15.95 2.31 7.08
C GLU A 137 -17.02 3.07 6.27
N TRP A 138 -16.66 3.59 5.09
CA TRP A 138 -17.61 4.31 4.22
C TRP A 138 -18.62 3.36 3.56
N THR A 139 -18.17 2.14 3.23
CA THR A 139 -19.03 1.08 2.70
C THR A 139 -20.07 0.67 3.75
N LEU A 140 -19.66 0.56 5.03
CA LEU A 140 -20.58 0.27 6.12
C LEU A 140 -21.57 1.40 6.38
N GLU A 141 -21.11 2.66 6.36
CA GLU A 141 -21.99 3.84 6.49
C GLU A 141 -23.07 3.86 5.41
N SER A 142 -22.69 3.60 4.16
CA SER A 142 -23.60 3.61 3.01
C SER A 142 -24.63 2.46 3.09
N ASN A 143 -24.17 1.24 3.37
CA ASN A 143 -25.07 0.07 3.41
C ASN A 143 -25.99 0.01 4.64
N LEU A 144 -25.58 0.64 5.76
CA LEU A 144 -26.41 0.72 6.97
C LEU A 144 -27.38 1.91 6.93
N GLY A 145 -27.06 2.98 6.20
CA GLY A 145 -27.95 4.12 5.97
C GLY A 145 -29.23 3.73 5.21
N ASP A 146 -29.12 2.80 4.25
CA ASP A 146 -30.24 2.33 3.43
C ASP A 146 -31.21 1.37 4.17
N GLN A 147 -30.90 0.94 5.39
CA GLN A 147 -31.74 0.02 6.19
C GLN A 147 -32.55 0.75 7.28
N VAL A 148 -32.47 2.08 7.34
CA VAL A 148 -33.15 2.92 8.34
C VAL A 148 -33.90 4.06 7.64
N GLU A 149 -34.75 3.73 6.68
CA GLU A 149 -35.88 4.57 6.22
C GLU A 149 -37.15 3.75 6.06
#